data_AF-A0A1F2T6N8-F1
#
_entry.id   AF-A0A1F2T6N8-F1
#
_cell.length_a   1.000
_cell.length_b   1.000
_cell.length_c   1.000
_cell.angle_alpha   90.00
_cell.angle_beta   90.00
_cell.angle_gamma   90.00
#
_symmetry.space_group_name_H-M   'P 1'
#
loop_
_entity.id
_entity.type
_entity.pdbx_description
1 polymer ?
#
loop_
_entity_poly.entity_id
_entity_poly.type
_entity_poly.pdbx_seq_one_letter_code
_entity_poly.pdbx_strand_id
1 'polypeptide(L)' 'MFIPCLTIAVFLLGELPASAYVDPGTGSLLYQTALTVVLGLGLVFRRVRGSVVDFVKRLGGRQSSSGSVDTQQH' A
#
# COMPACT_ATOMS: atom_id res chain seq x y z
N MET A 1 15.21 41.44 0.71
CA MET A 1 14.55 40.22 1.22
C MET A 1 13.03 40.18 1.04
N PHE A 2 12.38 41.26 0.60
CA PHE A 2 10.93 41.30 0.43
C PHE A 2 10.43 40.50 -0.80
N ILE A 3 11.24 40.47 -1.87
CA ILE A 3 10.92 39.81 -3.14
C ILE A 3 10.70 38.29 -2.99
N PRO A 4 11.59 37.49 -2.34
CA PRO A 4 11.37 36.05 -2.19
C PRO A 4 10.15 35.72 -1.32
N CYS A 5 9.90 36.50 -0.27
CA CYS A 5 8.71 36.31 0.57
C CYS A 5 7.43 36.62 -0.20
N LEU A 6 7.45 37.64 -1.07
CA LEU A 6 6.32 38.00 -1.92
C LEU A 6 6.05 36.92 -2.97
N THR A 7 7.08 36.35 -3.62
CA THR A 7 6.88 35.24 -4.57
C THR A 7 6.34 33.99 -3.89
N ILE A 8 6.84 33.64 -2.70
CA ILE A 8 6.34 32.50 -1.93
C ILE A 8 4.87 32.74 -1.52
N ALA A 9 4.54 33.95 -1.07
CA ALA A 9 3.18 34.30 -0.71
C ALA A 9 2.23 34.22 -1.92
N VAL A 10 2.62 34.76 -3.08
CA VAL A 10 1.82 34.68 -4.31
C VAL A 10 1.62 33.24 -4.78
N PHE A 11 2.64 32.39 -4.65
CA PHE A 11 2.51 30.98 -5.01
C PHE A 11 1.55 30.23 -4.08
N LEU A 12 1.67 30.44 -2.76
CA LEU A 12 0.81 29.80 -1.75
C LEU A 12 -0.64 30.32 -1.78
N LEU A 13 -0.85 31.60 -2.12
CA LEU A 13 -2.18 32.22 -2.24
C LEU A 13 -2.81 32.01 -3.63
N GLY A 14 -2.01 31.65 -4.63
CA GLY A 14 -2.44 31.38 -6.00
C GLY A 14 -2.95 29.96 -6.22
N GLU A 15 -2.71 29.04 -5.29
CA GLU A 15 -3.34 27.71 -5.24
C GLU A 15 -4.78 27.82 -4.71
N LEU A 16 -5.59 28.66 -5.34
CA LEU A 16 -7.02 28.37 -5.38
C LEU A 16 -7.15 26.95 -5.93
N PRO A 17 -7.97 26.06 -5.34
CA PRO A 17 -8.24 24.80 -6.00
C PRO A 17 -8.78 25.19 -7.37
N ALA A 18 -7.99 24.92 -8.41
CA ALA A 18 -8.53 24.88 -9.76
C ALA A 18 -9.69 23.91 -9.60
N SER A 19 -10.91 24.44 -9.55
CA SER A 19 -12.13 23.63 -9.60
C SER A 19 -11.95 22.87 -10.88
N ALA A 20 -11.43 21.65 -10.74
CA ALA A 20 -10.95 20.89 -11.86
C ALA A 20 -12.17 20.81 -12.76
N TYR A 21 -12.08 21.46 -13.90
CA TYR A 21 -13.10 21.35 -14.91
C TYR A 21 -13.06 19.87 -15.28
N VAL A 22 -13.95 19.09 -14.63
CA VAL A 22 -14.12 17.68 -14.93
C VAL A 22 -14.84 17.70 -16.25
N ASP A 23 -14.07 17.87 -17.32
CA ASP A 23 -14.54 17.58 -18.65
C ASP A 23 -15.14 16.16 -18.61
N PRO A 24 -16.29 15.90 -19.24
CA PRO A 24 -16.88 14.56 -19.29
C PRO A 24 -15.87 13.46 -19.64
N GLY A 25 -14.82 13.77 -20.43
CA GLY A 25 -13.68 12.88 -20.67
C GLY A 25 -12.80 12.61 -19.43
N THR A 26 -12.46 13.64 -18.65
CA THR A 26 -11.63 13.52 -17.42
C THR A 26 -12.31 12.70 -16.33
N GLY A 27 -13.64 12.80 -16.22
CA GLY A 27 -14.41 11.96 -15.29
C GLY A 27 -14.19 10.47 -15.56
N SER A 28 -14.24 10.07 -16.84
CA SER A 28 -14.03 8.68 -17.25
C SER A 28 -12.61 8.16 -16.91
N LEU A 29 -11.59 9.01 -17.03
CA LEU A 29 -10.20 8.68 -16.69
C LEU A 29 -10.02 8.45 -15.20
N LEU A 30 -10.66 9.27 -14.35
CA LEU A 30 -10.64 9.07 -12.90
C LEU A 30 -11.29 7.73 -12.52
N TYR A 31 -12.45 7.41 -13.10
CA TYR A 31 -13.11 6.12 -12.86
C TYR A 31 -12.28 4.94 -13.36
N GLN A 32 -11.71 5.02 -14.57
CA GLN A 32 -10.85 3.97 -15.11
C GLN A 32 -9.59 3.76 -14.25
N THR A 33 -8.96 4.84 -13.80
CA THR A 33 -7.77 4.79 -12.95
C THR A 33 -8.12 4.16 -11.60
N ALA A 34 -9.19 4.63 -10.95
CA ALA A 34 -9.65 4.08 -9.67
C ALA A 34 -9.99 2.59 -9.79
N LEU A 35 -10.73 2.20 -10.83
CA LEU A 35 -11.10 0.80 -11.06
C LEU A 35 -9.87 -0.08 -11.31
N THR A 36 -8.92 0.42 -12.11
CA THR A 36 -7.66 -0.28 -12.40
C THR A 36 -6.83 -0.49 -11.14
N VAL A 37 -6.73 0.53 -10.29
CA VAL A 37 -6.02 0.45 -9.01
C VAL A 37 -6.68 -0.58 -8.08
N VAL A 38 -8.01 -0.51 -7.93
CA VAL A 38 -8.74 -1.44 -7.06
C VAL A 38 -8.61 -2.88 -7.53
N LEU A 39 -8.80 -3.13 -8.84
CA LEU A 39 -8.65 -4.48 -9.41
C LEU A 39 -7.20 -4.98 -9.33
N GLY A 40 -6.23 -4.13 -9.67
CA GLY A 40 -4.81 -4.45 -9.57
C GLY A 40 -4.40 -4.82 -8.15
N LEU A 41 -4.81 -4.01 -7.16
CA LEU A 41 -4.52 -4.26 -5.76
C LEU A 41 -5.19 -5.54 -5.26
N GLY A 42 -6.46 -5.77 -5.65
CA GLY A 42 -7.19 -6.99 -5.31
C GLY A 42 -6.53 -8.26 -5.86
N LEU A 43 -6.03 -8.22 -7.10
CA LEU A 43 -5.31 -9.34 -7.72
C LEU A 43 -3.97 -9.60 -7.05
N VAL A 44 -3.19 -8.56 -6.76
CA VAL A 44 -1.92 -8.68 -6.04
C VAL A 44 -2.17 -9.25 -4.65
N PHE A 45 -3.17 -8.76 -3.92
CA PHE A 45 -3.52 -9.25 -2.60
C PHE A 45 -3.97 -10.71 -2.64
N ARG A 46 -4.79 -11.09 -3.62
CA ARG A 46 -5.21 -12.49 -3.83
C ARG A 46 -4.01 -13.40 -4.07
N ARG A 47 -3.00 -12.94 -4.82
CA ARG A 47 -1.79 -13.72 -5.09
C ARG A 47 -0.89 -13.84 -3.86
N VAL A 48 -0.70 -12.75 -3.13
CA VAL A 48 0.22 -12.68 -1.99
C VAL A 48 -0.37 -13.32 -0.72
N ARG A 49 -1.70 -13.34 -0.56
CA ARG A 49 -2.37 -13.92 0.62
C ARG A 49 -1.98 -15.39 0.87
N GLY A 50 -1.84 -16.20 -0.18
CA GLY A 50 -1.38 -17.59 -0.05
C GLY A 50 0.04 -17.68 0.47
N SER A 51 0.96 -16.95 -0.17
CA SER A 51 2.38 -16.92 0.21
C SER A 51 2.63 -16.37 1.61
N VAL A 52 1.88 -15.37 2.04
CA VAL A 52 1.99 -14.80 3.40
C VAL A 52 1.52 -15.79 4.45
N VAL A 53 0.39 -16.48 4.22
CA VAL A 53 -0.11 -17.49 5.17
C VAL A 53 0.88 -18.65 5.28
N ASP A 54 1.44 -19.11 4.17
CA ASP A 54 2.43 -20.19 4.17
C ASP A 54 3.74 -19.77 4.84
N PHE A 55 4.16 -18.52 4.66
CA PHE A 55 5.32 -17.96 5.35
C PHE A 55 5.09 -17.85 6.86
N VAL A 56 3.94 -17.32 7.28
CA VAL A 56 3.58 -17.20 8.71
C VAL A 56 3.44 -18.58 9.36
N LYS A 57 2.82 -19.55 8.69
CA LYS A 57 2.76 -20.95 9.17
C LYS A 57 4.15 -21.57 9.32
N ARG A 58 5.06 -21.32 8.38
CA ARG A 58 6.45 -21.78 8.46
C ARG A 58 7.24 -21.10 9.58
N LEU A 59 6.99 -19.83 9.85
CA LEU A 59 7.65 -19.09 10.94
C LEU A 59 7.11 -19.51 12.31
N GLY A 60 5.80 -19.70 12.45
CA GLY A 60 5.14 -20.09 13.69
C GLY A 60 5.26 -21.58 14.04
N GLY A 61 5.58 -22.44 13.07
CA GLY A 61 5.72 -23.89 13.27
C GLY A 61 7.10 -24.37 13.78
N ARG A 62 8.05 -23.46 14.05
CA ARG A 62 9.45 -23.83 14.37
C ARG A 62 9.77 -23.92 15.86
N GLN A 63 8.76 -23.94 16.73
CA GLN A 63 8.94 -24.05 18.18
C GLN A 63 8.18 -25.26 18.70
N SER A 64 8.79 -26.46 18.65
CA SER A 64 8.56 -27.64 19.52
C SER A 64 9.27 -28.90 18.97
N SER A 65 10.57 -28.83 18.72
CA SER A 65 11.41 -30.05 18.70
C SER A 65 12.75 -29.74 19.34
N SER A 66 12.68 -29.27 20.59
CA SER A 66 13.78 -29.33 21.54
C SER A 66 13.35 -30.26 22.67
N GLY A 67 13.92 -31.46 22.68
CA GLY A 67 14.24 -32.21 23.89
C GLY A 67 13.16 -33.15 24.46
N SER A 68 13.36 -34.45 24.24
CA SER A 68 13.67 -35.35 25.35
C SER A 68 14.45 -36.56 24.82
N VAL A 69 15.68 -36.66 25.30
CA VAL A 69 16.58 -37.81 25.16
C VAL A 69 15.96 -38.94 25.97
N ASP A 70 15.41 -39.95 25.30
CA ASP A 70 15.05 -41.22 25.96
C ASP A 70 16.31 -42.04 26.18
N THR A 71 17.01 -41.69 27.26
CA THR A 71 17.84 -42.63 28.00
C THR A 71 16.90 -43.57 28.74
N GLN A 72 16.55 -44.71 28.15
CA GLN A 72 16.13 -45.87 28.94
C GLN A 72 17.20 -46.95 28.84
N GLN A 73 18.09 -46.90 29.83
CA GLN A 73 18.69 -48.08 30.44
C GLN A 73 17.57 -48.87 31.14
N HIS A 74 17.36 -50.14 30.78
CA HIS A 74 17.44 -51.25 31.73
C HIS A 74 17.40 -52.61 31.03
#